data_AF-A0A017HBS2-F1
#
_entry.id   AF-A0A017HBS2-F1
#
_cell.length_a   1.000
_cell.length_b   1.000
_cell.length_c   1.000
_cell.angle_alpha   90.00
_cell.angle_beta   90.00
_cell.angle_gamma   90.00
#
_symmetry.space_group_name_H-M   'P 1'
#
loop_
_entity.id
_entity.type
_entity.pdbx_description
1 polymer ?
#
loop_
_entity_poly.entity_id
_entity_poly.type
_entity_poly.pdbx_seq_one_letter_code
_entity_poly.pdbx_strand_id
1 'polypeptide(L)' 'MDEPELKIIDVFICKLRKKLAQATGGDHQIETVWGRGYVLRDPEPVLQAPPFAIGA' A
#
# COMPACT_ATOMS: atom_id res chain seq x y z
N MET A 1 1.07 11.48 26.04
CA MET A 1 0.79 11.42 24.58
C MET A 1 1.17 10.03 24.16
N ASP A 2 0.25 9.11 24.43
CA ASP A 2 0.46 7.68 24.37
C ASP A 2 0.71 7.29 22.92
N GLU A 3 1.92 6.79 22.71
CA GLU A 3 2.42 6.28 21.45
C GLU A 3 1.38 5.29 20.92
N PRO A 4 0.82 5.49 19.71
CA PRO A 4 -0.25 4.65 19.23
C PRO A 4 0.27 3.21 19.14
N GLU A 5 -0.34 2.31 19.91
CA GLU A 5 0.02 0.89 19.91
C GLU A 5 0.06 0.36 18.47
N LEU A 6 1.04 -0.48 18.12
CA LEU A 6 1.19 -1.06 16.78
C LEU A 6 -0.13 -1.64 16.22
N LYS A 7 -1.00 -2.15 17.10
CA LYS A 7 -2.35 -2.64 16.76
C LYS A 7 -3.27 -1.57 16.21
N ILE A 8 -3.14 -0.32 16.64
CA ILE A 8 -3.92 0.82 16.15
C ILE A 8 -3.61 1.07 14.67
N ILE A 9 -2.33 1.03 14.29
CA ILE A 9 -1.88 1.21 12.89
C ILE A 9 -2.47 0.10 12.02
N ASP A 10 -2.38 -1.16 12.45
CA ASP A 10 -2.92 -2.30 11.71
C ASP A 10 -4.45 -2.20 11.53
N VAL A 11 -5.18 -1.78 12.57
CA VAL A 11 -6.64 -1.58 12.50
C VAL A 11 -6.99 -0.44 11.52
N PHE A 12 -6.23 0.65 11.52
CA PHE A 12 -6.43 1.73 10.57
C PHE A 12 -6.11 1.31 9.14
N ILE A 13 -5.03 0.55 8.92
CA ILE A 13 -4.69 0.02 7.60
C ILE A 13 -5.76 -0.98 7.11
N CYS A 14 -6.30 -1.83 7.99
CA CYS A 14 -7.43 -2.70 7.66
C CYS A 14 -8.66 -1.89 7.21
N LYS A 15 -8.98 -0.79 7.90
CA LYS A 15 -10.09 0.10 7.53
C LYS A 15 -9.82 0.82 6.21
N LEU A 16 -8.61 1.32 6.00
CA LEU A 16 -8.23 2.05 4.79
C LEU A 16 -8.28 1.15 3.56
N ARG A 17 -7.72 -0.07 3.65
CA ARG A 17 -7.80 -1.09 2.58
C ARG A 17 -9.25 -1.40 2.18
N LYS A 18 -10.15 -1.56 3.16
CA LYS A 18 -11.58 -1.79 2.86
C LYS A 18 -12.22 -0.63 2.12
N LYS A 19 -11.92 0.62 2.51
CA LYS A 19 -12.45 1.81 1.83
C LYS A 19 -11.89 1.95 0.40
N LEU A 20 -10.59 1.71 0.21
CA LEU A 20 -9.95 1.77 -1.11
C LEU A 20 -10.49 0.67 -2.03
N ALA A 21 -10.63 -0.56 -1.54
CA ALA A 21 -11.21 -1.65 -2.33
C ALA A 21 -12.66 -1.33 -2.77
N GLN A 22 -13.47 -0.67 -1.92
CA GLN A 22 -14.81 -0.22 -2.29
C GLN A 22 -14.80 0.90 -3.34
N ALA A 23 -13.87 1.85 -3.23
CA ALA A 23 -13.76 2.99 -4.15
C ALA A 23 -13.17 2.60 -5.52
N THR A 24 -12.29 1.60 -5.56
CA THR A 24 -11.53 1.21 -6.76
C THR A 24 -11.97 -0.14 -7.34
N GLY A 25 -13.01 -0.77 -6.77
CA GLY A 25 -13.60 -1.99 -7.35
C GLY A 25 -12.83 -3.29 -7.06
N GLY A 26 -12.03 -3.33 -5.99
CA GLY A 26 -11.32 -4.54 -5.54
C GLY A 26 -9.79 -4.48 -5.58
N ASP A 27 -9.23 -3.38 -6.09
CA ASP A 27 -7.78 -3.23 -6.17
C ASP A 27 -7.13 -3.01 -4.79
N HIS A 28 -6.13 -3.84 -4.51
CA HIS A 28 -5.35 -3.79 -3.27
C HIS A 28 -4.19 -2.82 -3.42
N GLN A 29 -4.46 -1.54 -3.18
CA GLN A 29 -3.48 -0.47 -3.31
C GLN A 29 -2.45 -0.40 -2.17
N ILE A 30 -2.72 -1.03 -1.02
CA ILE A 30 -1.80 -0.98 0.12
C ILE A 30 -1.15 -2.34 0.32
N GLU A 31 0.17 -2.41 0.19
CA GLU A 31 0.99 -3.61 0.42
C GLU A 31 1.61 -3.57 1.83
N THR A 32 1.68 -4.73 2.48
CA THR A 32 2.37 -4.86 3.77
C THR A 32 3.78 -5.38 3.52
N VAL A 33 4.79 -4.63 3.96
CA VAL A 33 6.18 -5.07 3.98
C VAL A 33 6.57 -5.38 5.43
N TRP A 34 6.71 -6.66 5.74
CA TRP A 34 7.06 -7.13 7.07
C TRP A 34 8.37 -6.50 7.56
N GLY A 35 8.35 -5.92 8.77
CA GLY A 35 9.50 -5.25 9.36
C GLY A 35 9.83 -3.85 8.77
N ARG A 36 9.08 -3.37 7.78
CA ARG A 36 9.31 -2.06 7.13
C ARG A 36 8.07 -1.15 7.11
N GLY A 37 6.87 -1.71 7.21
CA GLY A 37 5.61 -0.96 7.30
C GLY A 37 4.69 -1.18 6.11
N TYR A 38 4.04 -0.12 5.65
CA TYR A 38 3.00 -0.15 4.64
C TYR A 38 3.36 0.72 3.44
N VAL A 39 3.10 0.23 2.24
CA VAL A 39 3.34 0.95 0.99
C VAL A 39 2.02 1.13 0.26
N LEU A 40 1.64 2.36 -0.03
CA LEU A 40 0.54 2.67 -0.94
C LEU A 40 1.10 2.72 -2.37
N ARG A 41 0.58 1.88 -3.25
CA ARG A 41 0.84 1.89 -4.68
C ARG A 41 -0.45 2.31 -5.38
N ASP A 42 -0.35 3.28 -6.27
CA ASP A 42 -1.43 3.57 -7.20
C ASP A 42 -1.65 2.35 -8.11
N PRO A 43 -2.89 2.06 -8.52
CA PRO A 43 -3.12 1.09 -9.58
C PRO A 43 -2.46 1.67 -10.84
N GLU A 44 -1.29 1.15 -11.18
CA GLU A 44 -0.50 1.63 -12.31
C GLU A 44 -1.44 1.67 -13.54
N PRO A 45 -1.71 2.83 -14.17
CA PRO A 45 -2.20 2.78 -15.53
C PRO A 45 -1.12 2.02 -16.28
N VAL A 46 -1.50 0.94 -16.95
CA VAL A 46 -0.60 -0.01 -17.62
C VAL A 46 0.17 0.72 -18.73
N LEU A 47 1.10 1.57 -18.36
CA LEU A 47 2.10 2.21 -19.19
C LEU A 47 3.37 1.48 -18.85
N GLN A 48 3.61 0.43 -19.62
CA GLN A 48 4.85 -0.32 -19.68
C GLN A 48 6.03 0.66 -19.81
N ALA A 49 6.63 1.07 -18.70
CA ALA A 49 7.98 1.59 -18.72
C ALA A 49 8.92 0.39 -18.93
N PRO A 50 9.76 0.39 -19.99
CA PRO A 50 10.67 -0.72 -20.25
C PRO A 50 11.61 -0.92 -19.05
N PRO A 51 12.11 -2.16 -18.84
CA PRO A 51 12.92 -2.48 -17.67
C PRO A 51 14.10 -1.53 -17.61
N PHE A 52 14.22 -0.87 -16.47
CA PHE A 52 15.31 0.05 -16.14
C PHE A 52 16.64 -0.61 -16.53
N ALA A 53 17.30 -0.06 -17.55
CA ALA A 53 18.66 -0.42 -17.89
C ALA A 53 19.56 0.10 -16.76
N ILE A 54 19.98 -0.79 -15.86
CA ILE A 54 21.07 -0.50 -14.92
C ILE A 54 22.35 -1.05 -15.55
N GLY A 55 23.05 -0.16 -16.24
CA GLY A 55 24.40 -0.39 -16.74
C GLY A 55 25.31 0.73 -16.28
N ALA A 56 26.21 0.40 -15.35
CA ALA A 56 27.58 0.91 -15.19
C ALA A 56 28.24 0.13 -14.06
#